data_AF-A0A6G4X040-F1
#
_entry.id   AF-A0A6G4X040-F1
#
_cell.length_a   1.000
_cell.length_b   1.000
_cell.length_c   1.000
_cell.angle_alpha   90.00
_cell.angle_beta   90.00
_cell.angle_gamma   90.00
#
_symmetry.space_group_name_H-M   'P 1'
#
loop_
_entity.id
_entity.type
_entity.pdbx_description
1 polymer ?
#
loop_
_entity_poly.entity_id
_entity_poly.type
_entity_poly.pdbx_seq_one_letter_code
_entity_poly.pdbx_strand_id
1 'polypeptide(L)' 'MSVDPTEPEAIEDAYEDEPDEEEPGGFETPQEDAAEQHTDLLQHRDSPMADRGLTEADPADAADQARVVELNDDEYR' A
#
# COMPACT_ATOMS: atom_id res chain seq x y z
N MET A 1 -18.51 -19.82 -8.71
CA MET A 1 -19.24 -18.53 -8.73
C MET A 1 -18.20 -17.43 -8.58
N SER A 2 -18.37 -16.28 -9.24
CA SER A 2 -17.53 -15.09 -8.98
C SER A 2 -18.31 -14.21 -8.04
N VAL A 3 -17.74 -13.88 -6.88
CA VAL A 3 -18.28 -12.87 -5.97
C VAL A 3 -17.92 -11.49 -6.48
N ASP A 4 -18.83 -10.53 -6.33
CA ASP A 4 -18.60 -9.12 -6.67
C ASP A 4 -17.91 -8.45 -5.47
N PRO A 5 -16.67 -7.95 -5.63
CA PRO A 5 -15.91 -7.35 -4.52
C PRO A 5 -16.44 -5.98 -4.07
N THR A 6 -17.43 -5.42 -4.77
CA THR A 6 -18.05 -4.14 -4.40
C THR A 6 -19.30 -4.29 -3.53
N GLU A 7 -19.81 -5.51 -3.35
CA GLU A 7 -20.92 -5.80 -2.46
C GLU A 7 -20.38 -6.25 -1.09
N PRO A 8 -20.52 -5.44 -0.02
CA PRO A 8 -19.94 -5.77 1.29
C PRO A 8 -20.53 -7.03 1.92
N GLU A 9 -21.82 -7.30 1.67
CA GLU A 9 -22.50 -8.51 2.14
C GLU A 9 -21.91 -9.79 1.50
N ALA A 10 -21.39 -9.69 0.27
CA ALA A 10 -20.73 -10.82 -0.41
C ALA A 10 -19.35 -11.15 0.17
N ILE A 11 -18.78 -10.20 0.93
CA ILE A 11 -17.53 -10.34 1.67
C ILE A 11 -17.87 -11.05 2.99
N GLU A 12 -18.86 -10.58 3.74
CA GLU A 12 -19.27 -11.17 5.03
C GLU A 12 -19.70 -12.64 4.93
N ASP A 13 -20.55 -13.00 3.96
CA ASP A 13 -20.97 -14.39 3.70
C ASP A 13 -19.80 -15.31 3.30
N ALA A 14 -18.70 -14.76 2.78
CA ALA A 14 -17.53 -15.55 2.36
C ALA A 14 -16.64 -15.97 3.54
N TYR A 15 -16.70 -15.26 4.66
CA TYR A 15 -15.93 -15.55 5.87
C TYR A 15 -16.74 -16.28 6.96
N GLU A 16 -18.06 -16.42 6.80
CA GLU A 16 -18.94 -17.06 7.81
C GLU A 16 -18.79 -18.60 7.90
N ASP A 17 -18.17 -19.24 6.90
CA ASP A 17 -17.86 -20.70 6.88
C ASP A 17 -16.40 -21.01 7.28
N GLU A 18 -15.58 -19.99 7.55
CA GLU A 18 -14.26 -20.17 8.13
C GLU A 18 -14.44 -20.29 9.65
N PRO A 19 -13.97 -21.38 10.30
CA PRO A 19 -14.06 -21.46 11.76
C PRO A 19 -13.37 -20.21 12.31
N ASP A 20 -13.99 -19.48 13.24
CA ASP A 20 -13.37 -18.36 13.96
C ASP A 20 -11.94 -18.75 14.35
N GLU A 21 -10.96 -18.37 13.52
CA GLU A 21 -9.54 -18.45 13.83
C GLU A 21 -9.19 -17.29 14.78
N GLU A 22 -10.06 -17.04 15.76
CA GLU A 22 -9.70 -16.44 17.04
C GLU A 22 -8.85 -17.45 17.85
N GLU A 23 -7.84 -18.05 17.23
CA GLU A 23 -6.70 -18.58 17.97
C GLU A 23 -6.01 -17.35 18.60
N PRO A 24 -5.85 -17.28 19.94
CA PRO A 24 -5.28 -16.14 20.64
C PRO A 24 -3.78 -15.91 20.33
N GLY A 25 -3.23 -16.61 19.35
CA GLY A 25 -1.97 -16.31 18.68
C GLY A 25 -2.22 -16.27 17.19
N GLY A 26 -2.49 -15.07 16.64
CA GLY A 26 -2.57 -14.88 15.19
C GLY A 26 -1.33 -15.45 14.48
N PHE A 27 -1.44 -15.73 13.18
CA PHE A 27 -0.37 -16.29 12.34
C PHE A 27 1.02 -15.77 12.76
N GLU A 28 1.77 -16.59 13.49
CA GLU A 28 3.13 -16.22 13.87
C GLU A 28 3.99 -16.23 12.60
N THR A 29 4.27 -15.03 12.09
CA THR A 29 5.23 -14.86 11.01
C THR A 29 6.62 -15.26 11.54
N PRO A 30 7.49 -15.88 10.72
CA PRO A 30 8.89 -16.09 11.08
C PRO A 30 9.52 -14.83 11.69
N GLN A 31 10.45 -15.00 12.62
CA GLN A 31 11.07 -13.88 13.34
C GLN A 31 11.75 -12.87 12.40
N GLU A 32 12.30 -13.34 11.28
CA GLU A 32 12.91 -12.49 10.25
C GLU A 32 11.85 -11.63 9.56
N ASP A 33 10.73 -12.22 9.15
CA ASP A 33 9.61 -11.51 8.53
C ASP A 33 9.00 -10.46 9.48
N ALA A 34 8.86 -10.79 10.77
CA ALA A 34 8.39 -9.85 11.79
C ALA A 34 9.35 -8.67 11.97
N ALA A 35 10.67 -8.91 11.92
CA ALA A 35 11.67 -7.85 12.02
C ALA A 35 11.58 -6.87 10.84
N GLU A 36 11.34 -7.37 9.62
CA GLU A 36 11.09 -6.52 8.45
C GLU A 36 9.83 -5.67 8.62
N GLN A 37 8.74 -6.24 9.13
CA GLN A 37 7.47 -5.54 9.35
C GLN A 37 7.55 -4.42 10.40
N HIS A 38 8.44 -4.55 11.38
CA HIS A 38 8.68 -3.55 12.42
C HIS A 38 9.74 -2.51 12.02
N THR A 39 10.30 -2.60 10.81
CA THR A 39 11.28 -1.61 10.33
C THR A 39 10.56 -0.33 9.89
N ASP A 40 11.12 0.82 10.29
CA ASP A 40 10.62 2.12 9.85
C ASP A 40 10.60 2.20 8.32
N LEU A 41 9.45 2.54 7.75
CA LEU A 41 9.34 2.77 6.31
C LEU A 41 10.17 4.00 5.94
N LEU A 42 11.23 3.79 5.17
CA LEU A 42 11.90 4.88 4.47
C LEU A 42 10.86 5.54 3.55
N GLN A 43 10.67 6.85 3.68
CA GLN A 43 9.85 7.65 2.76
C GLN A 43 10.54 7.75 1.40
N HIS A 44 10.61 6.63 0.68
CA HIS A 44 11.07 6.55 -0.70
C HIS A 44 9.95 6.86 -1.69
N ARG A 45 8.70 7.03 -1.21
CA ARG A 45 7.52 7.27 -2.04
C ARG A 45 6.77 8.48 -1.51
N ASP A 46 6.21 9.20 -2.48
CA ASP A 46 6.01 10.65 -2.47
C ASP A 46 5.26 11.21 -1.26
N SER A 47 5.57 12.48 -0.97
CA SER A 47 4.81 13.29 -0.03
C SER A 47 3.31 13.19 -0.36
N PRO A 48 2.42 13.06 0.64
CA PRO A 48 0.98 13.02 0.39
C PRO A 48 0.60 14.22 -0.48
N MET A 49 -0.06 13.98 -1.62
CA MET A 49 -0.44 15.04 -2.57
C MET A 49 -1.23 16.10 -1.82
N ALA A 50 -0.56 17.20 -1.49
CA ALA A 50 -1.16 18.30 -0.75
C ALA A 50 -2.27 18.92 -1.60
N ASP A 51 -3.31 19.41 -0.91
CA ASP A 51 -4.54 19.99 -1.42
C ASP A 51 -4.41 20.65 -2.80
N ARG A 52 -5.11 20.05 -3.76
CA ARG A 52 -4.96 20.29 -5.18
C ARG A 52 -5.81 21.48 -5.63
N GLY A 53 -5.16 22.58 -6.03
CA GLY A 53 -5.85 23.79 -6.49
C GLY A 53 -6.54 23.62 -7.85
N LEU A 54 -7.61 24.38 -8.12
CA LEU A 54 -8.51 24.29 -9.30
C LEU A 54 -7.86 24.30 -10.71
N THR A 55 -6.56 24.59 -10.83
CA THR A 55 -5.81 24.59 -12.09
C THR A 55 -4.65 23.60 -12.00
N GLU A 56 -4.99 22.35 -11.68
CA GLU A 56 -3.98 21.32 -11.50
C GLU A 56 -3.73 20.53 -12.79
N ALA A 57 -2.48 20.10 -12.97
CA ALA A 57 -2.14 19.03 -13.90
C ALA A 57 -2.96 17.76 -13.62
N ASP A 58 -3.05 16.85 -14.59
CA ASP A 58 -3.65 15.54 -14.35
C ASP A 58 -3.00 14.89 -13.10
N PRO A 59 -3.77 14.20 -12.24
CA PRO A 59 -3.24 13.59 -11.03
C PRO A 59 -2.02 12.68 -11.25
N ALA A 60 -1.98 11.97 -12.39
CA ALA A 60 -0.84 11.14 -12.74
C ALA A 60 0.39 11.99 -13.10
N ASP A 61 0.19 13.06 -13.88
CA ASP A 61 1.26 14.00 -14.23
C ASP A 61 1.82 14.72 -12.98
N ALA A 62 0.95 15.12 -12.05
CA ALA A 62 1.34 15.79 -10.81
C ALA A 62 2.15 14.86 -9.89
N ALA A 63 1.75 13.59 -9.79
CA ALA A 63 2.51 12.58 -9.06
C ALA A 63 3.89 12.38 -9.72
N ASP A 64 3.94 12.25 -11.04
CA ASP A 64 5.20 12.07 -11.78
C ASP A 64 6.16 13.26 -11.66
N GLN A 65 5.64 14.49 -11.62
CA GLN A 65 6.44 15.70 -11.43
C GLN A 65 6.93 15.88 -10.00
N ALA A 66 6.21 15.33 -9.01
CA ALA A 66 6.59 15.39 -7.60
C ALA A 66 7.66 14.36 -7.21
N ARG A 67 7.87 13.33 -8.05
CA ARG A 67 8.85 12.27 -7.78
C ARG A 67 10.27 12.83 -7.67
N VAL A 68 10.95 12.47 -6.58
CA VAL A 68 12.37 12.77 -6.39
C VAL A 68 13.18 11.82 -7.26
N VAL A 69 13.89 12.36 -8.25
CA VAL A 69 14.80 11.61 -9.12
C VAL A 69 16.22 11.72 -8.57
N GLU A 70 16.85 10.59 -8.31
CA GLU A 70 18.27 10.53 -7.96
C GLU A 70 19.10 10.90 -9.20
N LEU A 71 19.86 12.01 -9.10
CA LEU A 71 20.81 12.42 -10.13
C LEU A 71 22.11 11.64 -9.92
N ASN A 72 22.35 10.63 -10.77
CA ASN A 72 23.62 9.92 -10.81
C ASN A 72 24.53 10.56 -11.88
N ASP A 73 25.22 11.64 -11.50
CA ASP A 73 26.13 12.39 -12.37
C ASP A 73 27.34 11.54 -12.85
N ASP A 74 27.62 10.40 -12.22
CA ASP A 74 28.73 9.51 -12.56
C ASP A 74 28.40 8.54 -13.71
N GLU A 75 27.12 8.35 -14.05
CA GLU A 75 26.67 7.44 -15.12
C GLU A 75 26.71 8.07 -16.53
N TYR A 76 26.85 9.40 -16.64
CA TYR A 76 26.89 10.14 -17.91
C TYR A 76 28.30 10.68 -18.23
N ARG A 77 29.30 9.79 -18.33
CA ARG A 77 30.68 10.16 -18.69
C ARG A 77 31.11 9.66 -20.07
#